data_AF-A0A6A7ZZ85-F1
#
_entry.id   AF-A0A6A7ZZ85-F1
#
_cell.length_a   1.000
_cell.length_b   1.000
_cell.length_c   1.000
_cell.angle_alpha   90.00
_cell.angle_beta   90.00
_cell.angle_gamma   90.00
#
_symmetry.space_group_name_H-M   'P 1'
#
loop_
_entity.id
_entity.type
_entity.pdbx_description
1 polymer ?
#
loop_
_entity_poly.entity_id
_entity_poly.type
_entity_poly.pdbx_seq_one_letter_code
_entity_poly.pdbx_strand_id
1 'polypeptide(L)'
;MNKTHLSVMFCTAVMFFVPLCIRAQAQVISNTSPIVLVRMMNINSEEDRTKGSGFILNKDGFIITARHVVADYDPTKERLLVSMRSVGASPVMADIIMCSNGVADICLIKVDPAAVEAASINSFFKLGCWALELGADIRAVGFPFGQPLVQNGGRITGLLTGSLTFPTDAQVVPGMSGGPVFLEDDVAVGIVRGGAPGTGNLTFVTPFSSAKDLFSAASSDCPSRQTANGPAPEPKPEPEPEPQPQPESVVPGPRLKFNNDRSVTLDDLPKEAFQVKTSVRSAGDIDRVFRQQPSLEFIGSSFRIESAGPVDEDLTLYLSSLKMTSSTMFIGNSNLKIVVNDLDIHASSIRAFPVDFISAPGGRGALESGARGEDGADGLSGGLLEIYVLGKKNGDLRVNFDGQNGGPGGQGGPGREGAPGEPGQSGSDSPFDCKRGPGDGGRGLRGTPGGEGGSGGMGGNGGNLRIYMLGSADITRKNVAFVSRGGLGGSGGSGGDGGPGGPGGPRGFQTNYCRGGSDGPRGESGASGKPGPAGDRGLDGTMSLESVQLHEIPLSGLALP
;
A
#
# COMPACT_ATOMS: atom_id res chain seq x y z
N MET A 1 -55.20 14.18 -57.77
CA MET A 1 -56.25 13.78 -56.80
C MET A 1 -55.71 12.58 -56.05
N ASN A 2 -55.47 12.53 -54.73
CA ASN A 2 -55.67 13.45 -53.62
C ASN A 2 -54.58 13.18 -52.57
N LYS A 3 -54.08 14.26 -51.96
CA LYS A 3 -53.37 14.25 -50.67
C LYS A 3 -54.39 14.02 -49.55
N THR A 4 -53.97 13.40 -48.44
CA THR A 4 -54.52 13.61 -47.08
C THR A 4 -53.54 12.98 -46.09
N HIS A 5 -52.67 13.79 -45.46
CA HIS A 5 -52.84 14.39 -44.13
C HIS A 5 -52.90 13.36 -42.99
N LEU A 6 -51.76 13.19 -42.29
CA LEU A 6 -51.73 12.69 -40.92
C LEU A 6 -51.13 13.80 -40.05
N SER A 7 -51.96 14.36 -39.18
CA SER A 7 -51.59 15.41 -38.23
C SER A 7 -50.92 14.83 -36.98
N VAL A 8 -49.73 15.37 -36.73
CA VAL A 8 -49.06 15.68 -35.47
C VAL A 8 -49.91 15.57 -34.19
N MET A 9 -49.39 14.88 -33.16
CA MET A 9 -49.53 15.34 -31.78
C MET A 9 -48.22 15.16 -30.98
N PHE A 10 -47.85 16.26 -30.35
CA PHE A 10 -46.67 16.60 -29.54
C PHE A 10 -46.26 15.60 -28.45
N CYS A 11 -44.95 15.37 -28.32
CA CYS A 11 -44.31 15.09 -27.03
C CYS A 11 -42.98 15.86 -26.99
N THR A 12 -42.97 16.98 -26.26
CA THR A 12 -41.82 17.86 -26.06
C THR A 12 -40.90 17.30 -24.98
N ALA A 13 -39.67 16.92 -25.35
CA ALA A 13 -38.55 16.74 -24.43
C ALA A 13 -37.50 17.81 -24.73
N VAL A 14 -37.39 18.80 -23.84
CA VAL A 14 -36.37 19.85 -23.89
C VAL A 14 -35.08 19.27 -23.32
N MET A 15 -34.11 18.95 -24.18
CA MET A 15 -32.72 18.74 -23.76
C MET A 15 -31.99 20.07 -23.69
N PHE A 16 -31.60 20.49 -22.49
CA PHE A 16 -30.60 21.54 -22.28
C PHE A 16 -29.21 20.96 -22.62
N PHE A 17 -28.67 21.31 -23.79
CA PHE A 17 -27.24 21.22 -24.06
C PHE A 17 -26.58 22.52 -23.59
N VAL A 18 -25.77 22.45 -22.52
CA VAL A 18 -24.83 23.50 -22.17
C VAL A 18 -23.48 23.12 -22.78
N PRO A 19 -22.91 23.87 -23.74
CA PRO A 19 -21.59 23.58 -24.25
C PRO A 19 -20.55 24.16 -23.29
N LEU A 20 -19.82 23.29 -22.59
CA LEU A 20 -18.64 23.67 -21.82
C LEU A 20 -17.49 23.94 -22.82
N CYS A 21 -17.38 25.19 -23.27
CA CYS A 21 -16.28 25.63 -24.13
C CYS A 21 -15.09 26.05 -23.24
N ILE A 22 -14.17 25.13 -22.95
CA ILE A 22 -12.87 25.46 -22.34
C ILE A 22 -11.93 25.86 -23.49
N ARG A 23 -11.65 27.15 -23.63
CA ARG A 23 -10.61 27.66 -24.53
C ARG A 23 -9.23 27.32 -23.97
N ALA A 24 -8.55 26.34 -24.56
CA ALA A 24 -7.10 26.18 -24.38
C ALA A 24 -6.38 27.29 -25.18
N GLN A 25 -5.72 28.23 -24.50
CA GLN A 25 -4.80 29.16 -25.15
C GLN A 25 -3.43 28.49 -25.28
N ALA A 26 -3.10 27.98 -26.46
CA ALA A 26 -1.72 27.63 -26.81
C ALA A 26 -0.98 28.92 -27.19
N GLN A 27 -0.12 29.41 -26.30
CA GLN A 27 0.69 30.60 -26.55
C GLN A 27 1.94 30.21 -27.37
N VAL A 28 2.06 30.78 -28.57
CA VAL A 28 3.13 30.49 -29.54
C VAL A 28 4.47 31.00 -29.00
N ILE A 29 5.37 30.09 -28.65
CA ILE A 29 6.76 30.41 -28.30
C ILE A 29 7.53 30.69 -29.60
N SER A 30 8.32 31.77 -29.62
CA SER A 30 9.03 32.30 -30.80
C SER A 30 9.85 31.25 -31.56
N ASN A 31 9.82 31.33 -32.89
CA ASN A 31 10.48 30.45 -33.87
C ASN A 31 12.04 30.51 -33.85
N THR A 32 12.62 31.24 -32.89
CA THR A 32 14.06 31.44 -32.68
C THR A 32 14.55 30.88 -31.34
N SER A 33 13.70 30.15 -30.60
CA SER A 33 14.03 29.64 -29.28
C SER A 33 15.18 28.62 -29.33
N PRO A 34 16.23 28.75 -28.49
CA PRO A 34 17.34 27.79 -28.41
C PRO A 34 16.95 26.48 -27.69
N ILE A 35 15.65 26.17 -27.54
CA ILE A 35 15.15 24.97 -26.88
C ILE A 35 15.08 23.82 -27.89
N VAL A 36 15.51 22.64 -27.46
CA VAL A 36 15.70 21.46 -28.32
C VAL A 36 15.03 20.22 -27.74
N LEU A 37 14.59 19.33 -28.61
CA LEU A 37 14.08 18.00 -28.28
C LEU A 37 15.25 17.01 -28.34
N VAL A 38 15.53 16.33 -27.23
CA VAL A 38 16.60 15.33 -27.10
C VAL A 38 15.98 13.94 -27.18
N ARG A 39 16.55 13.07 -28.01
CA ARG A 39 16.07 11.71 -28.24
C ARG A 39 17.21 10.71 -28.24
N MET A 40 17.00 9.57 -27.58
CA MET A 40 17.84 8.39 -27.78
C MET A 40 17.06 7.39 -28.62
N MET A 41 17.59 7.08 -29.80
CA MET A 41 16.96 6.18 -30.77
C MET A 41 17.77 4.90 -30.89
N ASN A 42 17.10 3.76 -30.87
CA ASN A 42 17.75 2.48 -31.09
C ASN A 42 18.10 2.31 -32.58
N ILE A 43 19.36 1.97 -32.88
CA ILE A 43 19.86 1.83 -34.26
C ILE A 43 19.13 0.71 -35.02
N ASN A 44 18.67 -0.33 -34.33
CA ASN A 44 18.05 -1.49 -34.96
C ASN A 44 16.55 -1.34 -35.18
N SER A 45 15.83 -0.66 -34.27
CA SER A 45 14.37 -0.52 -34.37
C SER A 45 13.91 0.83 -34.89
N GLU A 46 14.80 1.84 -34.95
CA GLU A 46 14.48 3.24 -35.28
C GLU A 46 13.38 3.83 -34.35
N GLU A 47 13.15 3.20 -33.19
CA GLU A 47 12.22 3.68 -32.16
C GLU A 47 12.95 4.56 -31.13
N ASP A 48 12.27 5.63 -30.71
CA ASP A 48 12.73 6.51 -29.64
C ASP A 48 12.62 5.77 -28.28
N ARG A 49 13.75 5.35 -27.70
CA ARG A 49 13.83 4.78 -26.34
C ARG A 49 13.52 5.80 -25.26
N THR A 50 13.98 7.04 -25.46
CA THR A 50 13.80 8.12 -24.47
C THR A 50 13.63 9.45 -25.18
N LYS A 51 12.74 10.29 -24.64
CA LYS A 51 12.47 11.65 -25.10
C LYS A 51 12.62 12.61 -23.93
N GLY A 52 13.37 13.68 -24.14
CA GLY A 52 13.56 14.75 -23.18
C GLY A 52 13.72 16.09 -23.88
N SER A 53 13.94 17.13 -23.10
CA SER A 53 14.16 18.49 -23.56
C SER A 53 15.58 18.94 -23.21
N GLY A 54 16.04 19.99 -23.87
CA GLY A 54 17.30 20.65 -23.58
C GLY A 54 17.29 22.07 -24.11
N PHE A 55 18.38 22.81 -23.93
CA PHE A 55 18.55 24.11 -24.57
C PHE A 55 20.02 24.39 -24.88
N ILE A 56 20.25 25.11 -25.97
CA ILE A 56 21.58 25.49 -26.47
C ILE A 56 22.11 26.65 -25.64
N LEU A 57 23.35 26.52 -25.17
CA LEU A 57 24.05 27.51 -24.37
C LEU A 57 24.77 28.57 -25.21
N ASN A 58 25.29 28.20 -26.39
CA ASN A 58 26.08 29.09 -27.25
C ASN A 58 26.16 28.59 -28.70
N LYS A 59 26.78 29.43 -29.55
CA LYS A 59 26.99 29.16 -30.99
C LYS A 59 27.86 27.92 -31.27
N ASP A 60 28.63 27.47 -30.29
CA ASP A 60 29.49 26.30 -30.43
C ASP A 60 28.71 24.98 -30.23
N GLY A 61 27.39 25.04 -30.04
CA GLY A 61 26.52 23.86 -30.03
C GLY A 61 26.47 23.11 -28.71
N PHE A 62 26.93 23.71 -27.61
CA PHE A 62 26.77 23.13 -26.29
C PHE A 62 25.32 23.19 -25.83
N ILE A 63 24.80 22.08 -25.28
CA ILE A 63 23.41 21.92 -24.84
C ILE A 63 23.41 21.35 -23.42
N ILE A 64 22.52 21.89 -22.59
CA ILE A 64 22.19 21.30 -21.28
C ILE A 64 20.90 20.47 -21.40
N THR A 65 20.91 19.29 -20.79
CA THR A 65 19.75 18.42 -20.62
C THR A 65 19.81 17.68 -19.28
N ALA A 66 18.79 16.87 -18.97
CA ALA A 66 18.77 16.05 -17.77
C ALA A 66 19.65 14.81 -17.92
N ARG A 67 20.38 14.42 -16.86
CA ARG A 67 21.28 13.27 -16.91
C ARG A 67 20.54 11.97 -17.19
N HIS A 68 19.38 11.76 -16.57
CA HIS A 68 18.57 10.57 -16.84
C HIS A 68 18.04 10.47 -18.28
N VAL A 69 17.98 11.57 -19.04
CA VAL A 69 17.55 11.55 -20.46
C VAL A 69 18.60 10.91 -21.35
N VAL A 70 19.87 10.98 -20.95
CA VAL A 70 21.02 10.43 -21.70
C VAL A 70 21.76 9.34 -20.91
N ALA A 71 21.16 8.86 -19.83
CA ALA A 71 21.73 7.79 -19.00
C ALA A 71 21.72 6.46 -19.75
N ASP A 72 22.70 5.62 -19.46
CA ASP A 72 22.89 4.30 -20.08
C ASP A 72 22.96 4.37 -21.62
N TYR A 73 23.44 5.48 -22.17
CA TYR A 73 23.69 5.66 -23.60
C TYR A 73 24.79 4.72 -24.07
N ASP A 74 24.47 3.88 -25.05
CA ASP A 74 25.42 2.99 -25.71
C ASP A 74 25.59 3.39 -27.19
N PRO A 75 26.70 4.06 -27.58
CA PRO A 75 26.90 4.53 -28.95
C PRO A 75 26.99 3.38 -29.98
N THR A 76 27.11 2.12 -29.54
CA THR A 76 27.08 0.95 -30.43
C THR A 76 25.66 0.48 -30.77
N LYS A 77 24.67 0.87 -29.95
CA LYS A 77 23.26 0.43 -30.08
C LYS A 77 22.31 1.59 -30.32
N GLU A 78 22.73 2.81 -30.03
CA GLU A 78 21.86 3.97 -29.95
C GLU A 78 22.47 5.19 -30.63
N ARG A 79 21.60 6.06 -31.12
CA ARG A 79 21.95 7.41 -31.59
C ARG A 79 21.37 8.43 -30.64
N LEU A 80 22.22 9.31 -30.12
CA LEU A 80 21.78 10.52 -29.44
C LEU A 80 21.47 11.60 -30.49
N LEU A 81 20.20 11.95 -30.59
CA LEU A 81 19.64 12.84 -31.60
C LEU A 81 19.04 14.08 -30.96
N VAL A 82 19.29 15.24 -31.58
CA VAL A 82 18.74 16.52 -31.15
C VAL A 82 17.94 17.13 -32.30
N SER A 83 16.65 17.39 -32.08
CA SER A 83 15.80 18.15 -33.01
C SER A 83 15.70 19.60 -32.52
N MET A 84 16.13 20.52 -33.38
CA MET A 84 16.10 21.96 -33.10
C MET A 84 14.67 22.50 -33.23
N ARG A 85 14.28 23.53 -32.45
CA ARG A 85 13.07 24.36 -32.61
C ARG A 85 11.69 23.64 -32.49
N SER A 86 11.52 22.45 -33.06
CA SER A 86 10.26 21.71 -33.18
C SER A 86 10.51 20.21 -33.29
N VAL A 87 9.51 19.42 -32.88
CA VAL A 87 9.47 17.96 -33.01
C VAL A 87 9.69 17.49 -34.46
N GLY A 88 9.26 18.30 -35.44
CA GLY A 88 9.37 17.98 -36.86
C GLY A 88 10.68 18.38 -37.53
N ALA A 89 11.63 19.00 -36.83
CA ALA A 89 12.91 19.37 -37.40
C ALA A 89 13.82 18.14 -37.57
N SER A 90 14.56 18.11 -38.68
CA SER A 90 15.56 17.07 -38.94
C SER A 90 16.52 16.97 -37.76
N PRO A 91 16.63 15.79 -37.12
CA PRO A 91 17.52 15.62 -35.98
C PRO A 91 18.98 15.66 -36.43
N VAL A 92 19.85 16.13 -35.55
CA VAL A 92 21.31 16.07 -35.69
C VAL A 92 21.92 15.20 -34.60
N MET A 93 23.05 14.57 -34.89
CA MET A 93 23.79 13.79 -33.89
C MET A 93 24.35 14.71 -32.81
N ALA A 94 24.37 14.21 -31.57
CA ALA A 94 25.02 14.86 -30.45
C ALA A 94 25.94 13.90 -29.71
N ASP A 95 26.98 14.46 -29.09
CA ASP A 95 27.93 13.75 -28.24
C ASP A 95 27.74 14.16 -26.78
N ILE A 96 27.88 13.20 -25.85
CA ILE A 96 27.92 13.50 -24.41
C ILE A 96 29.32 13.98 -24.06
N ILE A 97 29.44 15.24 -23.59
CA ILE A 97 30.73 15.83 -23.21
C ILE A 97 31.07 15.48 -21.77
N MET A 98 30.15 15.78 -20.85
CA MET A 98 30.28 15.46 -19.43
C MET A 98 28.94 15.61 -18.71
N CYS A 99 28.80 14.93 -17.58
CA CYS A 99 27.64 15.04 -16.71
C CYS A 99 28.09 15.46 -15.31
N SER A 100 27.21 16.15 -14.57
CA SER A 100 27.53 16.59 -13.21
C SER A 100 27.82 15.38 -12.31
N ASN A 101 28.86 15.46 -11.51
CA ASN A 101 29.20 14.44 -10.52
C ASN A 101 28.19 14.46 -9.35
N GLY A 102 27.81 13.30 -8.81
CA GLY A 102 26.93 13.17 -7.64
C GLY A 102 25.42 13.13 -7.98
N VAL A 103 24.59 13.78 -7.14
CA VAL A 103 23.10 13.71 -7.21
C VAL A 103 22.44 14.72 -8.15
N ALA A 104 23.20 15.65 -8.72
CA ALA A 104 22.70 16.60 -9.72
C ALA A 104 22.37 15.87 -11.03
N ASP A 105 21.19 16.14 -11.56
CA ASP A 105 20.64 15.44 -12.73
C ASP A 105 20.84 16.26 -14.01
N ILE A 106 22.06 16.75 -14.27
CA ILE A 106 22.38 17.63 -15.40
C ILE A 106 23.52 17.03 -16.24
N CYS A 107 23.39 17.07 -17.57
CA CYS A 107 24.45 16.74 -18.52
C CYS A 107 24.68 17.84 -19.55
N LEU A 108 25.93 17.97 -19.96
CA LEU A 108 26.39 18.77 -21.08
C LEU A 108 26.59 17.86 -22.30
N ILE A 109 25.84 18.11 -23.36
CA ILE A 109 25.99 17.44 -24.66
C ILE A 109 26.37 18.48 -25.71
N LYS A 110 26.82 18.03 -26.89
CA LYS A 110 27.26 18.92 -27.96
C LYS A 110 26.77 18.45 -29.32
N VAL A 111 26.29 19.39 -30.13
CA VAL A 111 26.02 19.20 -31.57
C VAL A 111 27.05 19.97 -32.40
N ASP A 112 27.12 19.66 -33.70
CA ASP A 112 27.93 20.43 -34.64
C ASP A 112 27.49 21.92 -34.66
N PRO A 113 28.39 22.90 -34.47
CA PRO A 113 28.09 24.33 -34.61
C PRO A 113 27.37 24.69 -35.92
N ALA A 114 27.68 24.00 -37.02
CA ALA A 114 27.01 24.20 -38.31
C ALA A 114 25.51 23.88 -38.25
N ALA A 115 25.09 22.95 -37.39
CA ALA A 115 23.68 22.67 -37.16
C ALA A 115 22.97 23.82 -36.42
N VAL A 116 23.65 24.50 -35.50
CA VAL A 116 23.12 25.67 -34.77
C VAL A 116 22.96 26.85 -35.72
N GLU A 117 23.95 27.10 -36.58
CA GLU A 117 23.93 28.14 -37.60
C GLU A 117 22.86 27.87 -38.68
N ALA A 118 22.76 26.63 -39.18
CA ALA A 118 21.72 26.21 -40.12
C ALA A 118 20.32 26.35 -39.51
N ALA A 119 20.20 26.09 -38.21
CA ALA A 119 18.99 26.37 -37.43
C ALA A 119 18.88 27.82 -36.99
N SER A 120 19.66 28.77 -37.54
CA SER A 120 19.63 30.23 -37.28
C SER A 120 19.44 30.62 -35.81
N ILE A 121 19.98 29.83 -34.87
CA ILE A 121 19.91 30.13 -33.44
C ILE A 121 21.07 31.06 -33.11
N ASN A 122 20.76 32.34 -32.92
CA ASN A 122 21.74 33.40 -32.65
C ASN A 122 21.48 34.15 -31.33
N SER A 123 20.48 33.71 -30.56
CA SER A 123 20.13 34.23 -29.24
C SER A 123 20.08 33.08 -28.24
N PHE A 124 20.74 33.27 -27.11
CA PHE A 124 20.86 32.28 -26.04
C PHE A 124 20.33 32.86 -24.73
N PHE A 125 19.85 32.00 -23.84
CA PHE A 125 19.29 32.45 -22.57
C PHE A 125 20.37 33.01 -21.65
N LYS A 126 20.03 34.07 -20.90
CA LYS A 126 20.83 34.50 -19.75
C LYS A 126 20.76 33.41 -18.69
N LEU A 127 21.89 33.09 -18.08
CA LEU A 127 21.97 32.02 -17.08
C LEU A 127 22.20 32.60 -15.68
N GLY A 128 21.64 31.94 -14.66
CA GLY A 128 21.84 32.27 -13.25
C GLY A 128 22.22 31.04 -12.43
N CYS A 129 23.45 31.04 -11.87
CA CYS A 129 23.97 29.95 -11.04
C CYS A 129 23.94 30.31 -9.55
N TRP A 130 22.76 30.70 -9.06
CA TRP A 130 22.49 30.95 -7.65
C TRP A 130 21.48 29.95 -7.07
N ALA A 131 21.27 30.01 -5.75
CA ALA A 131 20.30 29.17 -5.06
C ALA A 131 18.87 29.65 -5.39
N LEU A 132 17.95 28.74 -5.67
CA LEU A 132 16.55 29.08 -5.85
C LEU A 132 15.92 29.40 -4.49
N GLU A 133 15.05 30.40 -4.48
CA GLU A 133 14.35 30.84 -3.29
C GLU A 133 12.98 30.17 -3.21
N LEU A 134 12.56 29.81 -2.00
CA LEU A 134 11.23 29.26 -1.77
C LEU A 134 10.16 30.30 -2.14
N GLY A 135 9.12 29.86 -2.86
CA GLY A 135 8.03 30.73 -3.32
C GLY A 135 8.34 31.51 -4.59
N ALA A 136 9.56 31.39 -5.16
CA ALA A 136 9.89 32.03 -6.42
C ALA A 136 8.97 31.53 -7.55
N ASP A 137 8.35 32.47 -8.26
CA ASP A 137 7.57 32.20 -9.46
C ASP A 137 8.52 31.75 -10.59
N ILE A 138 8.18 30.63 -11.22
CA ILE A 138 8.96 30.01 -12.28
C ILE A 138 8.13 29.73 -13.52
N ARG A 139 8.82 29.59 -14.66
CA ARG A 139 8.25 29.02 -15.89
C ARG A 139 9.11 27.86 -16.36
N ALA A 140 8.51 26.68 -16.45
CA ALA A 140 9.12 25.47 -16.99
C ALA A 140 8.74 25.29 -18.46
N VAL A 141 9.74 25.08 -19.33
CA VAL A 141 9.53 24.96 -20.78
C VAL A 141 10.11 23.65 -21.29
N GLY A 142 9.35 22.90 -22.11
CA GLY A 142 9.80 21.62 -22.65
C GLY A 142 8.82 20.95 -23.62
N PHE A 143 9.19 19.79 -24.15
CA PHE A 143 8.42 19.00 -25.13
C PHE A 143 7.68 17.83 -24.45
N PRO A 144 6.43 18.02 -23.99
CA PRO A 144 5.69 16.99 -23.26
C PRO A 144 5.46 15.77 -24.15
N PHE A 145 5.93 14.59 -23.75
CA PHE A 145 5.87 13.34 -24.53
C PHE A 145 6.45 13.46 -25.96
N GLY A 146 7.35 14.43 -26.19
CA GLY A 146 7.85 14.76 -27.53
C GLY A 146 6.81 15.41 -28.45
N GLN A 147 5.73 15.99 -27.89
CA GLN A 147 4.78 16.85 -28.59
C GLN A 147 5.28 18.30 -28.61
N PRO A 148 4.66 19.19 -29.40
CA PRO A 148 5.10 20.59 -29.52
C PRO A 148 5.34 21.27 -28.17
N LEU A 149 6.32 22.17 -28.16
CA LEU A 149 6.83 22.85 -26.98
C LEU A 149 5.70 23.51 -26.18
N VAL A 150 5.69 23.29 -24.86
CA VAL A 150 4.78 23.96 -23.93
C VAL A 150 5.56 24.71 -22.87
N GLN A 151 4.90 25.71 -22.28
CA GLN A 151 5.40 26.47 -21.14
C GLN A 151 4.35 26.46 -20.03
N ASN A 152 4.76 26.02 -18.84
CA ASN A 152 3.89 25.94 -17.67
C ASN A 152 4.48 26.78 -16.54
N GLY A 153 3.66 27.65 -15.97
CA GLY A 153 4.02 28.43 -14.78
C GLY A 153 3.84 27.61 -13.50
N GLY A 154 4.59 27.98 -12.47
CA GLY A 154 4.45 27.45 -11.12
C GLY A 154 5.36 28.18 -10.14
N ARG A 155 5.52 27.64 -8.95
CA ARG A 155 6.34 28.18 -7.87
C ARG A 155 7.29 27.12 -7.35
N ILE A 156 8.42 27.55 -6.82
CA ILE A 156 9.27 26.68 -6.00
C ILE A 156 8.56 26.43 -4.67
N THR A 157 8.19 25.18 -4.39
CA THR A 157 7.34 24.81 -3.26
C THR A 157 8.12 24.27 -2.06
N GLY A 158 9.42 24.04 -2.21
CA GLY A 158 10.25 23.51 -1.13
C GLY A 158 11.74 23.50 -1.46
N LEU A 159 12.52 23.12 -0.44
CA LEU A 159 13.92 22.74 -0.56
C LEU A 159 14.07 21.36 0.11
N LEU A 160 14.44 20.35 -0.66
CA LEU A 160 14.71 19.01 -0.12
C LEU A 160 16.12 19.02 0.49
N THR A 161 16.24 18.86 1.81
CA THR A 161 17.53 18.90 2.50
C THR A 161 18.44 17.75 2.02
N GLY A 162 19.64 18.08 1.51
CA GLY A 162 20.58 17.13 0.91
C GLY A 162 20.31 16.78 -0.56
N SER A 163 19.19 17.23 -1.13
CA SER A 163 18.95 17.16 -2.58
C SER A 163 19.44 18.43 -3.25
N LEU A 164 20.02 18.28 -4.44
CA LEU A 164 20.31 19.39 -5.34
C LEU A 164 19.09 19.74 -6.21
N THR A 165 17.88 19.45 -5.76
CA THR A 165 16.64 19.70 -6.51
C THR A 165 15.56 20.36 -5.67
N PHE A 166 14.73 21.15 -6.33
CA PHE A 166 13.72 22.03 -5.74
C PHE A 166 12.35 21.59 -6.26
N PRO A 167 11.44 21.11 -5.41
CA PRO A 167 10.08 20.79 -5.84
C PRO A 167 9.35 22.03 -6.34
N THR A 168 8.43 21.83 -7.28
CA THR A 168 7.57 22.87 -7.82
C THR A 168 6.14 22.37 -7.99
N ASP A 169 5.16 23.29 -8.00
CA ASP A 169 3.79 22.99 -8.42
C ASP A 169 3.56 23.24 -9.93
N ALA A 170 4.62 23.60 -10.67
CA ALA A 170 4.56 23.71 -12.11
C ALA A 170 4.18 22.35 -12.70
N GLN A 171 3.11 22.34 -13.49
CA GLN A 171 2.66 21.13 -14.19
C GLN A 171 3.74 20.74 -15.20
N VAL A 172 4.48 19.69 -14.94
CA VAL A 172 5.44 19.14 -15.91
C VAL A 172 5.21 17.65 -16.03
N VAL A 173 5.43 17.14 -17.24
CA VAL A 173 5.14 15.75 -17.61
C VAL A 173 6.37 15.14 -18.29
N PRO A 174 6.45 13.80 -18.41
CA PRO A 174 7.53 13.15 -19.15
C PRO A 174 7.77 13.82 -20.52
N GLY A 175 9.04 13.93 -20.92
CA GLY A 175 9.46 14.67 -22.13
C GLY A 175 9.89 16.12 -21.86
N MET A 176 9.37 16.77 -20.81
CA MET A 176 9.83 18.11 -20.41
C MET A 176 11.18 18.10 -19.67
N SER A 177 11.60 16.94 -19.11
CA SER A 177 12.88 16.76 -18.41
C SER A 177 14.07 17.30 -19.22
N GLY A 178 14.90 18.13 -18.60
CA GLY A 178 16.05 18.77 -19.23
C GLY A 178 15.77 20.12 -19.89
N GLY A 179 14.49 20.50 -20.04
CA GLY A 179 14.11 21.82 -20.54
C GLY A 179 14.37 22.93 -19.54
N PRO A 180 14.53 24.20 -19.98
CA PRO A 180 14.91 25.29 -19.10
C PRO A 180 13.79 25.70 -18.14
N VAL A 181 14.18 26.14 -16.95
CA VAL A 181 13.33 26.78 -15.95
C VAL A 181 13.78 28.23 -15.76
N PHE A 182 12.85 29.16 -15.96
CA PHE A 182 13.09 30.61 -15.88
C PHE A 182 12.52 31.21 -14.60
N LEU A 183 13.21 32.20 -14.03
CA LEU A 183 12.64 33.18 -13.09
C LEU A 183 12.08 34.38 -13.88
N GLU A 184 11.65 35.42 -13.16
CA GLU A 184 11.40 36.76 -13.72
C GLU A 184 12.61 37.24 -14.57
N ASP A 185 12.36 38.05 -15.60
CA ASP A 185 13.36 38.60 -16.55
C ASP A 185 14.04 37.63 -17.53
N ASP A 186 13.41 36.49 -17.87
CA ASP A 186 13.92 35.52 -18.86
C ASP A 186 15.33 34.95 -18.53
N VAL A 187 15.69 34.92 -17.25
CA VAL A 187 16.93 34.28 -16.78
C VAL A 187 16.66 32.81 -16.48
N ALA A 188 17.34 31.92 -17.19
CA ALA A 188 17.31 30.48 -16.92
C ALA A 188 18.17 30.17 -15.69
N VAL A 189 17.61 29.43 -14.75
CA VAL A 189 18.24 29.16 -13.45
C VAL A 189 18.33 27.67 -13.11
N GLY A 190 17.70 26.82 -13.92
CA GLY A 190 17.67 25.39 -13.72
C GLY A 190 17.08 24.64 -14.90
N ILE A 191 17.01 23.32 -14.78
CA ILE A 191 16.26 22.45 -15.69
C ILE A 191 15.10 21.78 -15.00
N VAL A 192 14.09 21.42 -15.79
CA VAL A 192 13.01 20.52 -15.37
C VAL A 192 13.59 19.13 -15.09
N ARG A 193 13.19 18.53 -13.98
CA ARG A 193 13.42 17.12 -13.66
C ARG A 193 12.08 16.43 -13.45
N GLY A 194 11.74 15.52 -14.36
CA GLY A 194 10.58 14.64 -14.22
C GLY A 194 10.71 13.72 -13.00
N GLY A 195 9.56 13.39 -12.39
CA GLY A 195 9.49 12.55 -11.18
C GLY A 195 10.20 11.21 -11.34
N ALA A 196 10.85 10.74 -10.27
CA ALA A 196 11.49 9.44 -10.26
C ALA A 196 10.41 8.33 -10.23
N PRO A 197 10.69 7.13 -10.78
CA PRO A 197 9.78 6.00 -10.66
C PRO A 197 9.43 5.75 -9.18
N GLY A 198 8.13 5.74 -8.86
CA GLY A 198 7.65 5.51 -7.49
C GLY A 198 7.37 6.76 -6.65
N THR A 199 7.65 7.99 -7.13
CA THR A 199 7.44 9.22 -6.34
C THR A 199 6.08 9.90 -6.52
N GLY A 200 5.12 9.28 -7.24
CA GLY A 200 3.86 9.94 -7.60
C GLY A 200 4.08 11.25 -8.39
N ASN A 201 3.04 12.07 -8.56
CA ASN A 201 3.00 13.28 -9.41
C ASN A 201 3.91 14.46 -8.94
N LEU A 202 4.99 14.21 -8.21
CA LEU A 202 5.93 15.24 -7.77
C LEU A 202 6.89 15.64 -8.89
N THR A 203 7.05 16.96 -9.08
CA THR A 203 7.87 17.55 -10.12
C THR A 203 8.97 18.43 -9.51
N PHE A 204 10.16 18.40 -10.11
CA PHE A 204 11.35 19.04 -9.54
C PHE A 204 12.06 19.94 -10.54
N VAL A 205 12.83 20.88 -10.01
CA VAL A 205 13.78 21.74 -10.72
C VAL A 205 15.18 21.44 -10.21
N THR A 206 16.14 21.19 -11.10
CA THR A 206 17.56 21.08 -10.74
C THR A 206 18.23 22.41 -11.09
N PRO A 207 18.73 23.21 -10.13
CA PRO A 207 19.28 24.53 -10.39
C PRO A 207 20.70 24.43 -10.94
N PHE A 208 21.10 25.42 -11.74
CA PHE A 208 22.45 25.48 -12.33
C PHE A 208 23.55 25.66 -11.29
N SER A 209 23.24 26.21 -10.12
CA SER A 209 24.17 26.29 -8.98
C SER A 209 24.72 24.93 -8.54
N SER A 210 24.03 23.83 -8.87
CA SER A 210 24.46 22.46 -8.58
C SER A 210 25.44 21.85 -9.59
N ALA A 211 25.68 22.51 -10.74
CA ALA A 211 26.48 21.99 -11.85
C ALA A 211 27.30 23.08 -12.57
N LYS A 212 27.92 23.99 -11.79
CA LYS A 212 28.69 25.14 -12.30
C LYS A 212 29.89 24.74 -13.17
N ASP A 213 30.45 23.56 -12.93
CA ASP A 213 31.53 22.96 -13.70
C ASP A 213 31.14 22.73 -15.18
N LEU A 214 29.89 22.34 -15.44
CA LEU A 214 29.39 22.13 -16.81
C LEU A 214 29.39 23.43 -17.62
N PHE A 215 28.95 24.54 -17.02
CA PHE A 215 28.93 25.86 -17.68
C PHE A 215 30.33 26.39 -17.94
N SER A 216 31.25 26.12 -17.01
CA SER A 216 32.67 26.46 -17.16
C SER A 216 33.29 25.71 -18.34
N ALA A 217 33.00 24.41 -18.48
CA ALA A 217 33.45 23.60 -19.61
C ALA A 217 32.86 24.06 -20.96
N ALA A 218 31.63 24.56 -20.95
CA ALA A 218 30.97 25.13 -22.13
C ALA A 218 31.42 26.55 -22.48
N SER A 219 32.29 27.19 -21.69
CA SER A 219 32.64 28.61 -21.81
C SER A 219 31.41 29.55 -21.78
N SER A 220 30.39 29.18 -21.00
CA SER A 220 29.15 29.95 -20.84
C SER A 220 29.13 30.64 -19.48
N ASP A 221 28.91 31.96 -19.46
CA ASP A 221 28.85 32.73 -18.21
C ASP A 221 27.57 32.40 -17.42
N CYS A 222 27.75 32.04 -16.15
CA CYS A 222 26.69 31.69 -15.23
C CYS A 222 26.99 32.32 -13.86
N PRO A 223 26.67 33.61 -13.67
CA PRO A 223 27.06 34.36 -12.47
C PRO A 223 26.30 33.88 -11.22
N SER A 224 26.95 34.01 -10.05
CA SER A 224 26.31 33.90 -8.73
C SER A 224 25.89 35.28 -8.20
N ARG A 225 24.76 35.38 -7.49
CA ARG A 225 24.33 36.62 -6.82
C ARG A 225 25.38 37.05 -5.77
N GLN A 226 26.00 38.21 -5.93
CA GLN A 226 26.85 38.80 -4.88
C GLN A 226 25.95 39.35 -3.77
N THR A 227 26.18 38.91 -2.53
CA THR A 227 25.62 39.58 -1.35
C THR A 227 26.22 40.98 -1.29
N ALA A 228 25.39 42.01 -1.41
CA ALA A 228 25.84 43.40 -1.25
C ALA A 228 26.27 43.62 0.21
N ASN A 229 27.57 43.47 0.50
CA ASN A 229 28.18 43.89 1.76
C ASN A 229 28.35 45.42 1.74
N GLY A 230 27.46 46.13 2.44
CA GLY A 230 27.67 47.51 2.87
C GLY A 230 27.48 47.59 4.39
N PRO A 231 28.24 48.43 5.12
CA PRO A 231 28.08 48.55 6.56
C PRO A 231 26.71 49.17 6.88
N ALA A 232 26.08 48.66 7.94
CA ALA A 232 24.76 49.06 8.39
C ALA A 232 24.68 50.59 8.62
N PRO A 233 23.71 51.31 8.02
CA PRO A 233 23.41 52.67 8.42
C PRO A 233 22.62 52.65 9.75
N GLU A 234 22.97 53.56 10.66
CA GLU A 234 22.26 53.78 11.92
C GLU A 234 20.75 54.08 11.69
N PRO A 235 19.86 53.63 12.59
CA PRO A 235 18.42 53.71 12.36
C PRO A 235 17.90 55.13 12.58
N LYS A 236 17.20 55.66 11.58
CA LYS A 236 16.29 56.82 11.74
C LYS A 236 15.04 56.39 12.54
N PRO A 237 14.40 57.31 13.28
CA PRO A 237 13.25 56.98 14.10
C PRO A 237 12.09 56.50 13.22
N GLU A 238 11.58 55.32 13.55
CA GLU A 238 10.48 54.63 12.89
C GLU A 238 9.15 55.37 13.14
N PRO A 239 8.28 55.54 12.12
CA PRO A 239 6.90 55.94 12.35
C PRO A 239 6.16 54.83 13.11
N GLU A 240 5.18 55.21 13.95
CA GLU A 240 4.42 54.27 14.79
C GLU A 240 3.93 53.05 14.00
N PRO A 241 4.11 51.83 14.55
CA PRO A 241 3.76 50.61 13.85
C PRO A 241 2.25 50.51 13.67
N GLU A 242 1.81 50.27 12.43
CA GLU A 242 0.53 49.60 12.22
C GLU A 242 0.55 48.28 13.00
N PRO A 243 -0.55 47.90 13.67
CA PRO A 243 -0.56 46.73 14.53
C PRO A 243 -0.21 45.49 13.71
N GLN A 244 0.90 44.84 14.08
CA GLN A 244 1.28 43.55 13.54
C GLN A 244 0.15 42.54 13.81
N PRO A 245 -0.24 41.69 12.85
CA PRO A 245 -1.02 40.51 13.19
C PRO A 245 -0.18 39.67 14.17
N GLN A 246 -0.75 39.39 15.34
CA GLN A 246 -0.11 38.54 16.34
C GLN A 246 0.29 37.20 15.70
N PRO A 247 1.37 36.53 16.14
CA PRO A 247 1.59 35.14 15.77
C PRO A 247 0.33 34.37 16.18
N GLU A 248 -0.37 33.80 15.21
CA GLU A 248 -1.54 32.96 15.48
C GLU A 248 -1.17 31.99 16.61
N SER A 249 -1.88 32.07 17.72
CA SER A 249 -1.72 31.15 18.83
C SER A 249 -1.99 29.74 18.29
N VAL A 250 -0.94 28.95 18.10
CA VAL A 250 -1.07 27.54 17.71
C VAL A 250 -1.74 26.82 18.88
N VAL A 251 -3.07 26.66 18.79
CA VAL A 251 -3.86 25.99 19.83
C VAL A 251 -3.40 24.52 19.90
N PRO A 252 -2.90 24.04 21.06
CA PRO A 252 -2.49 22.66 21.22
C PRO A 252 -3.67 21.70 21.01
N GLY A 253 -3.39 20.52 20.44
CA GLY A 253 -4.38 19.47 20.30
C GLY A 253 -4.91 18.97 21.66
N PRO A 254 -6.07 18.30 21.67
CA PRO A 254 -6.66 17.80 22.91
C PRO A 254 -5.75 16.76 23.56
N ARG A 255 -5.63 16.83 24.89
CA ARG A 255 -4.91 15.84 25.70
C ARG A 255 -5.90 14.90 26.35
N LEU A 256 -5.87 13.64 25.94
CA LEU A 256 -6.77 12.61 26.42
C LEU A 256 -6.00 11.67 27.33
N LYS A 257 -6.52 11.50 28.54
CA LYS A 257 -5.96 10.62 29.55
C LYS A 257 -6.97 9.55 29.91
N PHE A 258 -6.57 8.30 29.73
CA PHE A 258 -7.37 7.12 30.01
C PHE A 258 -6.71 6.35 31.16
N ASN A 259 -7.46 6.20 32.25
CA ASN A 259 -7.01 5.54 33.47
C ASN A 259 -7.99 4.44 33.86
N ASN A 260 -7.53 3.48 34.69
CA ASN A 260 -8.35 2.52 35.43
C ASN A 260 -9.15 1.54 34.56
N ASP A 261 -8.46 0.74 33.75
CA ASP A 261 -8.99 -0.38 32.97
C ASP A 261 -10.19 -0.02 32.06
N ARG A 262 -10.29 1.26 31.65
CA ARG A 262 -11.27 1.66 30.65
C ARG A 262 -10.91 1.01 29.32
N SER A 263 -11.86 0.26 28.74
CA SER A 263 -11.78 -0.15 27.34
C SER A 263 -12.04 1.09 26.48
N VAL A 264 -11.04 1.49 25.70
CA VAL A 264 -11.11 2.64 24.80
C VAL A 264 -11.19 2.11 23.36
N THR A 265 -12.14 2.59 22.57
CA THR A 265 -12.32 2.22 21.15
C THR A 265 -11.94 3.38 20.22
N LEU A 266 -11.98 3.15 18.90
CA LEU A 266 -11.74 4.21 17.91
C LEU A 266 -12.75 5.36 18.03
N ASP A 267 -13.99 5.07 18.42
CA ASP A 267 -15.05 6.07 18.58
C ASP A 267 -14.81 7.01 19.77
N ASP A 268 -13.98 6.60 20.73
CA ASP A 268 -13.55 7.45 21.83
C ASP A 268 -12.47 8.46 21.41
N LEU A 269 -11.89 8.32 20.21
CA LEU A 269 -10.82 9.18 19.72
C LEU A 269 -11.38 10.42 18.98
N PRO A 270 -10.71 11.58 19.13
CA PRO A 270 -11.11 12.80 18.44
C PRO A 270 -10.86 12.65 16.94
N LYS A 271 -11.70 13.29 16.11
CA LYS A 271 -11.59 13.23 14.63
C LYS A 271 -10.21 13.67 14.12
N GLU A 272 -9.58 14.60 14.85
CA GLU A 272 -8.22 15.05 14.63
C GLU A 272 -7.21 13.92 14.58
N ALA A 273 -7.40 12.85 15.38
CA ALA A 273 -6.49 11.72 15.42
C ALA A 273 -6.40 10.99 14.07
N PHE A 274 -7.36 11.18 13.16
CA PHE A 274 -7.41 10.49 11.88
C PHE A 274 -7.02 11.37 10.69
N GLN A 275 -6.72 12.66 10.91
CA GLN A 275 -6.46 13.61 9.83
C GLN A 275 -5.42 14.67 10.21
N VAL A 276 -4.52 14.99 9.27
CA VAL A 276 -3.59 16.10 9.44
C VAL A 276 -4.23 17.39 8.94
N LYS A 277 -4.57 18.32 9.85
CA LYS A 277 -5.22 19.61 9.53
C LYS A 277 -4.36 20.56 8.69
N THR A 278 -3.04 20.38 8.70
CA THR A 278 -2.07 21.36 8.19
C THR A 278 -0.93 20.64 7.50
N SER A 279 -0.57 21.04 6.28
CA SER A 279 0.50 20.38 5.53
C SER A 279 1.84 20.51 6.25
N VAL A 280 2.48 19.38 6.55
CA VAL A 280 3.85 19.33 7.07
C VAL A 280 4.81 19.52 5.90
N ARG A 281 5.58 20.61 5.88
CA ARG A 281 6.44 20.99 4.75
C ARG A 281 7.94 20.83 5.04
N SER A 282 8.30 20.65 6.30
CA SER A 282 9.68 20.48 6.76
C SER A 282 9.73 19.76 8.13
N ALA A 283 10.91 19.27 8.52
CA ALA A 283 11.12 18.68 9.84
C ALA A 283 10.85 19.67 10.99
N GLY A 284 11.09 20.98 10.77
CA GLY A 284 10.76 22.03 11.72
C GLY A 284 9.25 22.32 11.84
N ASP A 285 8.47 21.96 10.82
CA ASP A 285 7.01 22.07 10.87
C ASP A 285 6.36 20.90 11.61
N ILE A 286 7.05 19.76 11.74
CA ILE A 286 6.51 18.58 12.42
C ILE A 286 6.10 18.95 13.83
N ASP A 287 6.99 19.55 14.61
CA ASP A 287 6.66 19.95 15.97
C ASP A 287 5.53 20.98 16.01
N ARG A 288 5.37 21.85 15.00
CA ARG A 288 4.28 22.84 14.96
C ARG A 288 2.94 22.17 14.62
N VAL A 289 2.90 21.35 13.58
CA VAL A 289 1.70 20.66 13.09
C VAL A 289 1.26 19.57 14.05
N PHE A 290 2.19 18.72 14.49
CA PHE A 290 1.89 17.69 15.47
C PHE A 290 1.59 18.28 16.84
N ARG A 291 2.03 19.49 17.23
CA ARG A 291 1.52 20.13 18.46
C ARG A 291 0.00 20.38 18.45
N GLN A 292 -0.62 20.49 17.28
CA GLN A 292 -2.07 20.62 17.11
C GLN A 292 -2.79 19.26 17.10
N GLN A 293 -2.05 18.15 17.00
CA GLN A 293 -2.59 16.79 17.04
C GLN A 293 -2.86 16.31 18.48
N PRO A 294 -3.79 15.36 18.67
CA PRO A 294 -4.13 14.87 19.99
C PRO A 294 -2.96 14.15 20.66
N SER A 295 -2.83 14.32 21.98
CA SER A 295 -1.95 13.49 22.83
C SER A 295 -2.79 12.44 23.53
N LEU A 296 -2.39 11.18 23.45
CA LEU A 296 -3.05 10.07 24.14
C LEU A 296 -2.15 9.54 25.26
N GLU A 297 -2.69 9.45 26.47
CA GLU A 297 -2.03 8.88 27.63
C GLU A 297 -2.88 7.74 28.21
N PHE A 298 -2.36 6.51 28.14
CA PHE A 298 -3.00 5.31 28.69
C PHE A 298 -2.24 4.82 29.92
N ILE A 299 -2.90 4.80 31.07
CA ILE A 299 -2.34 4.28 32.33
C ILE A 299 -3.22 3.13 32.83
N GLY A 300 -2.65 1.91 32.86
CA GLY A 300 -3.37 0.71 33.29
C GLY A 300 -4.70 0.58 32.58
N SER A 301 -4.71 0.72 31.25
CA SER A 301 -5.93 0.71 30.44
C SER A 301 -5.75 -0.16 29.19
N SER A 302 -6.85 -0.64 28.63
CA SER A 302 -6.85 -1.41 27.38
C SER A 302 -7.42 -0.59 26.23
N PHE A 303 -6.65 -0.38 25.17
CA PHE A 303 -7.12 0.23 23.94
C PHE A 303 -7.41 -0.86 22.91
N ARG A 304 -8.59 -0.85 22.31
CA ARG A 304 -8.98 -1.84 21.28
C ARG A 304 -9.29 -1.13 19.98
N ILE A 305 -8.67 -1.61 18.92
CA ILE A 305 -9.01 -1.26 17.55
C ILE A 305 -10.02 -2.31 17.08
N GLU A 306 -11.27 -2.11 17.49
CA GLU A 306 -12.39 -2.83 16.91
C GLU A 306 -12.83 -1.99 15.70
N SER A 307 -12.52 -2.45 14.49
CA SER A 307 -13.03 -1.80 13.28
C SER A 307 -14.56 -1.81 13.32
N ALA A 308 -15.18 -0.64 13.35
CA ALA A 308 -16.64 -0.47 13.22
C ALA A 308 -17.12 -0.62 11.75
N GLY A 309 -16.32 -1.24 10.88
CA GLY A 309 -16.56 -1.34 9.44
C GLY A 309 -15.72 -2.41 8.73
N PRO A 310 -15.89 -2.59 7.41
CA PRO A 310 -15.23 -3.64 6.64
C PRO A 310 -13.70 -3.58 6.80
N VAL A 311 -13.10 -4.77 6.92
CA VAL A 311 -11.72 -5.07 7.41
C VAL A 311 -10.58 -4.55 6.51
N ASP A 312 -10.89 -3.75 5.46
CA ASP A 312 -9.98 -3.46 4.34
C ASP A 312 -9.45 -2.01 4.26
N GLU A 313 -9.75 -1.11 5.21
CA GLU A 313 -9.15 0.24 5.22
C GLU A 313 -7.96 0.33 6.18
N ASP A 314 -6.80 0.73 5.65
CA ASP A 314 -5.59 1.04 6.41
C ASP A 314 -5.87 2.22 7.38
N LEU A 315 -6.08 1.92 8.66
CA LEU A 315 -6.33 2.95 9.66
C LEU A 315 -5.06 3.70 9.98
N THR A 316 -5.07 5.03 9.85
CA THR A 316 -3.92 5.88 10.21
C THR A 316 -4.26 6.82 11.36
N LEU A 317 -3.45 6.77 12.43
CA LEU A 317 -3.52 7.67 13.57
C LEU A 317 -2.38 8.70 13.51
N TYR A 318 -2.72 9.98 13.67
CA TYR A 318 -1.79 11.11 13.74
C TYR A 318 -1.79 11.68 15.16
N LEU A 319 -0.70 11.49 15.91
CA LEU A 319 -0.63 11.78 17.34
C LEU A 319 0.53 12.71 17.68
N SER A 320 0.28 13.71 18.52
CA SER A 320 1.35 14.53 19.07
C SER A 320 2.21 13.75 20.05
N SER A 321 1.56 12.97 20.91
CA SER A 321 2.27 12.00 21.74
C SER A 321 1.39 10.79 22.01
N LEU A 322 2.01 9.62 22.10
CA LEU A 322 1.40 8.39 22.56
C LEU A 322 2.19 7.89 23.77
N LYS A 323 1.55 7.95 24.93
CA LYS A 323 2.11 7.46 26.19
C LYS A 323 1.34 6.25 26.68
N MET A 324 2.06 5.16 26.96
CA MET A 324 1.47 3.93 27.50
C MET A 324 2.26 3.49 28.73
N THR A 325 1.59 3.40 29.88
CA THR A 325 2.16 2.90 31.13
C THR A 325 1.31 1.76 31.68
N SER A 326 1.90 0.56 31.80
CA SER A 326 1.19 -0.66 32.23
C SER A 326 -0.11 -0.92 31.45
N SER A 327 -0.13 -0.54 30.17
CA SER A 327 -1.33 -0.58 29.31
C SER A 327 -1.18 -1.61 28.21
N THR A 328 -2.30 -2.07 27.65
CA THR A 328 -2.30 -3.00 26.51
C THR A 328 -3.11 -2.45 25.35
N MET A 329 -2.54 -2.47 24.14
CA MET A 329 -3.24 -2.13 22.90
C MET A 329 -3.53 -3.41 22.11
N PHE A 330 -4.76 -3.58 21.63
CA PHE A 330 -5.18 -4.70 20.80
C PHE A 330 -5.52 -4.23 19.39
N ILE A 331 -4.88 -4.80 18.37
CA ILE A 331 -5.09 -4.43 16.96
C ILE A 331 -5.89 -5.45 16.15
N GLY A 332 -6.08 -6.66 16.68
CA GLY A 332 -6.75 -7.76 16.00
C GLY A 332 -6.05 -8.18 14.72
N ASN A 333 -6.86 -8.34 13.67
CA ASN A 333 -6.44 -8.62 12.29
C ASN A 333 -6.36 -7.34 11.43
N SER A 334 -6.46 -6.15 12.03
CA SER A 334 -6.46 -4.88 11.30
C SER A 334 -5.06 -4.36 11.01
N ASN A 335 -4.94 -3.60 9.92
CA ASN A 335 -3.73 -2.83 9.63
C ASN A 335 -3.83 -1.46 10.30
N LEU A 336 -2.85 -1.13 11.12
CA LEU A 336 -2.77 0.14 11.83
C LEU A 336 -1.46 0.85 11.49
N LYS A 337 -1.58 2.11 11.11
CA LYS A 337 -0.46 3.04 10.99
C LYS A 337 -0.57 4.07 12.10
N ILE A 338 0.50 4.25 12.88
CA ILE A 338 0.61 5.28 13.90
C ILE A 338 1.71 6.23 13.49
N VAL A 339 1.36 7.46 13.14
CA VAL A 339 2.30 8.56 12.95
C VAL A 339 2.31 9.40 14.21
N VAL A 340 3.42 9.38 14.96
CA VAL A 340 3.52 9.99 16.29
C VAL A 340 4.79 10.83 16.44
N ASN A 341 4.68 12.01 17.03
CA ASN A 341 5.87 12.81 17.33
C ASN A 341 6.66 12.19 18.50
N ASP A 342 6.04 12.09 19.67
CA ASP A 342 6.67 11.48 20.85
C ASP A 342 6.02 10.16 21.24
N LEU A 343 6.80 9.07 21.22
CA LEU A 343 6.37 7.74 21.62
C LEU A 343 7.02 7.33 22.95
N ASP A 344 6.21 7.12 23.99
CA ASP A 344 6.68 6.82 25.34
C ASP A 344 5.99 5.56 25.88
N ILE A 345 6.72 4.44 25.95
CA ILE A 345 6.16 3.13 26.28
C ILE A 345 6.88 2.51 27.48
N HIS A 346 6.16 2.40 28.59
CA HIS A 346 6.66 1.83 29.83
C HIS A 346 5.79 0.65 30.27
N ALA A 347 6.42 -0.52 30.47
CA ALA A 347 5.77 -1.75 30.94
C ALA A 347 4.45 -2.09 30.21
N SER A 348 4.33 -1.70 28.94
CA SER A 348 3.11 -1.83 28.15
C SER A 348 3.32 -2.82 27.00
N SER A 349 2.23 -3.36 26.46
CA SER A 349 2.30 -4.28 25.32
C SER A 349 1.32 -3.94 24.22
N ILE A 350 1.70 -4.18 22.97
CA ILE A 350 0.80 -4.14 21.83
C ILE A 350 0.59 -5.59 21.38
N ARG A 351 -0.66 -6.00 21.19
CA ARG A 351 -1.03 -7.38 20.90
C ARG A 351 -1.97 -7.46 19.72
N ALA A 352 -1.91 -8.56 18.97
CA ALA A 352 -2.93 -8.86 17.98
C ALA A 352 -4.24 -9.18 18.71
N PHE A 353 -4.24 -10.22 19.56
CA PHE A 353 -5.45 -10.70 20.23
C PHE A 353 -5.35 -10.65 21.77
N PRO A 354 -6.49 -10.56 22.48
CA PRO A 354 -6.56 -10.83 23.91
C PRO A 354 -6.05 -12.23 24.26
N VAL A 355 -5.56 -12.40 25.48
CA VAL A 355 -4.96 -13.68 25.93
C VAL A 355 -5.95 -14.83 25.97
N ASP A 356 -7.26 -14.56 25.96
CA ASP A 356 -8.31 -15.59 25.93
C ASP A 356 -8.66 -16.06 24.51
N PHE A 357 -8.10 -15.41 23.48
CA PHE A 357 -8.36 -15.66 22.06
C PHE A 357 -7.29 -16.55 21.41
N ILE A 358 -6.82 -17.58 22.12
CA ILE A 358 -5.68 -18.42 21.67
C ILE A 358 -6.08 -19.41 20.55
N SER A 359 -7.34 -19.87 20.52
CA SER A 359 -7.80 -20.86 19.55
C SER A 359 -9.16 -20.50 18.96
N ALA A 360 -9.32 -20.76 17.67
CA ALA A 360 -10.58 -20.60 16.96
C ALA A 360 -11.62 -21.66 17.39
N PRO A 361 -12.93 -21.40 17.19
CA PRO A 361 -13.99 -22.34 17.52
C PRO A 361 -13.81 -23.70 16.83
N GLY A 362 -14.03 -24.78 17.58
CA GLY A 362 -14.05 -26.13 17.02
C GLY A 362 -15.32 -26.43 16.23
N GLY A 363 -15.22 -27.37 15.29
CA GLY A 363 -16.34 -27.90 14.54
C GLY A 363 -17.25 -28.75 15.42
N ARG A 364 -18.56 -28.69 15.20
CA ARG A 364 -19.51 -29.54 15.94
C ARG A 364 -19.42 -30.98 15.47
N GLY A 365 -19.61 -31.90 16.41
CA GLY A 365 -19.80 -33.31 16.07
C GLY A 365 -21.05 -33.52 15.23
N ALA A 366 -21.03 -34.52 14.35
CA ALA A 366 -22.16 -34.81 13.48
C ALA A 366 -23.35 -35.34 14.29
N LEU A 367 -24.52 -34.76 14.07
CA LEU A 367 -25.77 -35.15 14.73
C LEU A 367 -26.45 -36.34 14.05
N GLU A 368 -26.16 -36.54 12.77
CA GLU A 368 -26.73 -37.62 11.97
C GLU A 368 -25.79 -38.82 11.90
N SER A 369 -26.39 -40.01 11.87
CA SER A 369 -25.63 -41.26 11.79
C SER A 369 -24.89 -41.38 10.47
N GLY A 370 -23.59 -41.70 10.54
CA GLY A 370 -22.72 -41.81 9.37
C GLY A 370 -22.33 -40.46 8.75
N ALA A 371 -22.81 -39.33 9.28
CA ALA A 371 -22.49 -38.01 8.76
C ALA A 371 -21.09 -37.55 9.19
N ARG A 372 -20.45 -36.75 8.34
CA ARG A 372 -19.13 -36.17 8.62
C ARG A 372 -19.24 -35.08 9.70
N GLY A 373 -18.27 -35.02 10.61
CA GLY A 373 -18.15 -33.93 11.57
C GLY A 373 -17.84 -32.60 10.90
N GLU A 374 -18.28 -31.48 11.50
CA GLU A 374 -17.99 -30.15 10.94
C GLU A 374 -16.50 -29.82 11.07
N ASP A 375 -15.97 -29.03 10.14
CA ASP A 375 -14.58 -28.59 10.19
C ASP A 375 -14.39 -27.55 11.30
N GLY A 376 -13.20 -27.54 11.91
CA GLY A 376 -12.79 -26.49 12.83
C GLY A 376 -12.59 -25.16 12.11
N ALA A 377 -12.89 -24.05 12.79
CA ALA A 377 -12.68 -22.73 12.21
C ALA A 377 -11.18 -22.41 12.09
N ASP A 378 -10.82 -21.68 11.03
CA ASP A 378 -9.45 -21.18 10.87
C ASP A 378 -9.13 -20.11 11.92
N GLY A 379 -7.87 -20.11 12.35
CA GLY A 379 -7.32 -19.10 13.24
C GLY A 379 -7.20 -17.74 12.55
N LEU A 380 -7.55 -16.68 13.28
CA LEU A 380 -7.33 -15.31 12.82
C LEU A 380 -5.83 -14.97 12.73
N SER A 381 -5.46 -14.30 11.64
CA SER A 381 -4.09 -13.80 11.43
C SER A 381 -3.90 -12.45 12.10
N GLY A 382 -2.70 -12.20 12.63
CA GLY A 382 -2.33 -10.87 13.12
C GLY A 382 -2.18 -9.88 11.96
N GLY A 383 -2.60 -8.62 12.19
CA GLY A 383 -2.49 -7.55 11.19
C GLY A 383 -1.09 -6.94 11.05
N LEU A 384 -1.00 -5.84 10.30
CA LEU A 384 0.22 -5.04 10.16
C LEU A 384 0.18 -3.82 11.08
N LEU A 385 1.21 -3.62 11.89
CA LEU A 385 1.44 -2.37 12.63
C LEU A 385 2.62 -1.61 12.02
N GLU A 386 2.36 -0.41 11.53
CA GLU A 386 3.39 0.53 11.09
C GLU A 386 3.46 1.70 12.08
N ILE A 387 4.62 1.96 12.66
CA ILE A 387 4.81 3.09 13.59
C ILE A 387 5.85 4.03 13.01
N TYR A 388 5.42 5.24 12.65
CA TYR A 388 6.28 6.34 12.25
C TYR A 388 6.53 7.24 13.46
N VAL A 389 7.75 7.23 13.98
CA VAL A 389 8.14 8.11 15.10
C VAL A 389 8.94 9.29 14.55
N LEU A 390 8.46 10.50 14.80
CA LEU A 390 8.98 11.72 14.20
C LEU A 390 9.97 12.47 15.12
N GLY A 391 9.74 12.38 16.42
CA GLY A 391 10.51 13.04 17.47
C GLY A 391 11.22 12.00 18.34
N LYS A 392 10.86 11.92 19.62
CA LYS A 392 11.56 11.04 20.57
C LYS A 392 10.81 9.72 20.78
N LYS A 393 11.58 8.63 20.86
CA LYS A 393 11.14 7.35 21.43
C LYS A 393 11.78 7.15 22.80
N ASN A 394 10.96 6.87 23.82
CA ASN A 394 11.40 6.43 25.14
C ASN A 394 10.77 5.08 25.54
N GLY A 395 11.54 4.27 26.26
CA GLY A 395 11.08 3.01 26.85
C GLY A 395 11.11 1.78 25.94
N ASP A 396 10.57 0.66 26.46
CA ASP A 396 10.61 -0.66 25.85
C ASP A 396 9.28 -1.00 25.18
N LEU A 397 9.33 -1.25 23.88
CA LEU A 397 8.17 -1.69 23.13
C LEU A 397 8.08 -3.23 23.16
N ARG A 398 7.04 -3.77 23.80
CA ARG A 398 6.72 -5.20 23.74
C ARG A 398 5.57 -5.43 22.78
N VAL A 399 5.77 -6.27 21.78
CA VAL A 399 4.77 -6.60 20.77
C VAL A 399 4.60 -8.12 20.69
N ASN A 400 3.36 -8.59 20.81
CA ASN A 400 2.99 -9.99 20.56
C ASN A 400 1.89 -10.05 19.50
N PHE A 401 2.27 -10.39 18.28
CA PHE A 401 1.37 -10.58 17.15
C PHE A 401 1.25 -12.05 16.77
N ASP A 402 1.29 -12.95 17.75
CA ASP A 402 1.02 -14.37 17.51
C ASP A 402 -0.34 -14.54 16.81
N GLY A 403 -0.37 -15.38 15.77
CA GLY A 403 -1.59 -15.79 15.11
C GLY A 403 -2.41 -16.74 16.00
N GLN A 404 -3.72 -16.72 15.85
CA GLN A 404 -4.61 -17.60 16.60
C GLN A 404 -4.50 -19.05 16.10
N ASN A 405 -4.57 -20.03 16.99
CA ASN A 405 -4.59 -21.44 16.60
C ASN A 405 -5.90 -21.80 15.89
N GLY A 406 -5.85 -22.73 14.95
CA GLY A 406 -7.04 -23.29 14.33
C GLY A 406 -7.89 -24.12 15.30
N GLY A 407 -9.19 -24.15 15.08
CA GLY A 407 -10.14 -24.92 15.87
C GLY A 407 -10.05 -26.41 15.57
N PRO A 408 -10.32 -27.29 16.55
CA PRO A 408 -10.37 -28.73 16.30
C PRO A 408 -11.56 -29.10 15.41
N GLY A 409 -11.40 -30.12 14.56
CA GLY A 409 -12.50 -30.69 13.78
C GLY A 409 -13.50 -31.47 14.66
N GLY A 410 -14.75 -31.49 14.22
CA GLY A 410 -15.83 -32.21 14.89
C GLY A 410 -15.77 -33.71 14.70
N GLN A 411 -16.29 -34.47 15.67
CA GLN A 411 -16.38 -35.93 15.58
C GLN A 411 -17.42 -36.37 14.52
N GLY A 412 -17.10 -37.40 13.73
CA GLY A 412 -18.04 -38.03 12.81
C GLY A 412 -19.16 -38.78 13.53
N GLY A 413 -20.35 -38.84 12.92
CA GLY A 413 -21.53 -39.47 13.52
C GLY A 413 -21.41 -41.00 13.57
N PRO A 414 -21.94 -41.67 14.60
CA PRO A 414 -21.87 -43.13 14.70
C PRO A 414 -22.69 -43.79 13.60
N GLY A 415 -22.34 -44.99 13.17
CA GLY A 415 -23.13 -45.79 12.24
C GLY A 415 -24.41 -46.36 12.88
N ARG A 416 -25.40 -46.71 12.06
CA ARG A 416 -26.65 -47.36 12.49
C ARG A 416 -26.47 -48.86 12.59
N GLU A 417 -27.28 -49.47 13.46
CA GLU A 417 -27.40 -50.92 13.51
C GLU A 417 -27.90 -51.49 12.17
N GLY A 418 -27.33 -52.62 11.76
CA GLY A 418 -27.78 -53.33 10.56
C GLY A 418 -29.20 -53.88 10.71
N ALA A 419 -29.88 -54.13 9.59
CA ALA A 419 -31.20 -54.73 9.64
C ALA A 419 -31.15 -56.18 10.18
N PRO A 420 -32.21 -56.66 10.86
CA PRO A 420 -32.31 -58.05 11.29
C PRO A 420 -32.23 -59.03 10.11
N GLY A 421 -31.71 -60.23 10.37
CA GLY A 421 -31.70 -61.32 9.39
C GLY A 421 -33.10 -61.87 9.12
N GLU A 422 -33.30 -62.46 7.94
CA GLU A 422 -34.58 -63.07 7.59
C GLU A 422 -34.91 -64.24 8.54
N PRO A 423 -36.16 -64.39 9.00
CA PRO A 423 -36.57 -65.55 9.80
C PRO A 423 -36.41 -66.86 9.03
N GLY A 424 -36.03 -67.92 9.75
CA GLY A 424 -35.98 -69.26 9.17
C GLY A 424 -37.37 -69.75 8.76
N GLN A 425 -37.44 -70.58 7.71
CA GLN A 425 -38.71 -71.15 7.28
C GLN A 425 -39.33 -72.02 8.39
N SER A 426 -40.61 -71.82 8.72
CA SER A 426 -41.28 -72.64 9.74
C SER A 426 -41.31 -74.13 9.38
N GLY A 427 -41.16 -74.97 10.40
CA GLY A 427 -41.35 -76.41 10.28
C GLY A 427 -42.79 -76.73 9.90
N SER A 428 -42.99 -77.87 9.23
CA SER A 428 -44.32 -78.37 8.90
C SER A 428 -44.41 -79.86 9.17
N ASP A 429 -45.46 -80.26 9.87
CA ASP A 429 -45.76 -81.66 10.15
C ASP A 429 -46.62 -82.27 9.02
N SER A 430 -46.40 -83.56 8.77
CA SER A 430 -47.42 -84.46 8.22
C SER A 430 -48.21 -85.07 9.40
N PRO A 431 -49.33 -85.79 9.18
CA PRO A 431 -50.19 -86.27 10.28
C PRO A 431 -49.49 -87.06 11.41
N PHE A 432 -48.37 -87.73 11.12
CA PHE A 432 -47.63 -88.55 12.11
C PHE A 432 -46.11 -88.44 12.04
N ASP A 433 -45.55 -87.55 11.21
CA ASP A 433 -44.10 -87.44 11.04
C ASP A 433 -43.69 -86.05 10.53
N CYS A 434 -42.42 -85.70 10.64
CA CYS A 434 -41.88 -84.42 10.19
C CYS A 434 -41.84 -84.35 8.66
N LYS A 435 -42.57 -83.41 8.05
CA LYS A 435 -42.53 -83.20 6.60
C LYS A 435 -41.34 -82.35 6.18
N ARG A 436 -41.04 -81.30 6.96
CA ARG A 436 -39.93 -80.39 6.74
C ARG A 436 -39.57 -79.72 8.05
N GLY A 437 -38.30 -79.85 8.43
CA GLY A 437 -37.76 -79.20 9.62
C GLY A 437 -37.85 -77.67 9.56
N PRO A 438 -37.91 -76.98 10.71
CA PRO A 438 -37.68 -75.54 10.75
C PRO A 438 -36.28 -75.20 10.21
N GLY A 439 -36.20 -74.18 9.38
CA GLY A 439 -34.95 -73.66 8.84
C GLY A 439 -34.18 -72.78 9.82
N ASP A 440 -32.88 -72.62 9.57
CA ASP A 440 -32.04 -71.66 10.28
C ASP A 440 -32.43 -70.22 9.95
N GLY A 441 -32.30 -69.32 10.92
CA GLY A 441 -32.44 -67.89 10.69
C GLY A 441 -31.29 -67.32 9.87
N GLY A 442 -31.58 -66.35 9.02
CA GLY A 442 -30.57 -65.63 8.23
C GLY A 442 -29.62 -64.80 9.09
N ARG A 443 -28.40 -64.57 8.61
CA ARG A 443 -27.46 -63.63 9.25
C ARG A 443 -28.03 -62.21 9.19
N GLY A 444 -27.88 -61.44 10.27
CA GLY A 444 -28.20 -60.01 10.25
C GLY A 444 -27.34 -59.22 9.26
N LEU A 445 -27.84 -58.10 8.77
CA LEU A 445 -27.06 -57.24 7.86
C LEU A 445 -25.93 -56.53 8.60
N ARG A 446 -24.89 -56.13 7.86
CA ARG A 446 -23.80 -55.34 8.41
C ARG A 446 -24.32 -53.98 8.89
N GLY A 447 -23.80 -53.49 10.02
CA GLY A 447 -24.04 -52.11 10.46
C GLY A 447 -23.50 -51.09 9.45
N THR A 448 -24.07 -49.88 9.44
CA THR A 448 -23.58 -48.84 8.54
C THR A 448 -22.22 -48.33 9.02
N PRO A 449 -21.35 -47.81 8.13
CA PRO A 449 -20.11 -47.19 8.58
C PRO A 449 -20.39 -45.95 9.44
N GLY A 450 -19.45 -45.64 10.33
CA GLY A 450 -19.40 -44.35 11.01
C GLY A 450 -18.94 -43.25 10.06
N GLY A 451 -19.32 -42.01 10.34
CA GLY A 451 -18.97 -40.85 9.53
C GLY A 451 -17.53 -40.41 9.75
N GLU A 452 -16.96 -39.71 8.77
CA GLU A 452 -15.60 -39.17 8.89
C GLU A 452 -15.54 -38.01 9.90
N GLY A 453 -14.39 -37.81 10.52
CA GLY A 453 -14.15 -36.62 11.34
C GLY A 453 -14.00 -35.36 10.47
N GLY A 454 -14.37 -34.20 11.01
CA GLY A 454 -14.09 -32.92 10.40
C GLY A 454 -12.61 -32.60 10.37
N SER A 455 -12.16 -31.78 9.42
CA SER A 455 -10.80 -31.26 9.38
C SER A 455 -10.55 -30.30 10.54
N GLY A 456 -9.33 -30.26 11.06
CA GLY A 456 -8.92 -29.15 11.92
C GLY A 456 -8.72 -27.87 11.11
N GLY A 457 -9.07 -26.73 11.68
CA GLY A 457 -8.86 -25.43 11.03
C GLY A 457 -7.39 -25.08 10.91
N MET A 458 -7.02 -24.25 9.93
CA MET A 458 -5.66 -23.74 9.76
C MET A 458 -5.29 -22.78 10.89
N GLY A 459 -4.03 -22.75 11.30
CA GLY A 459 -3.53 -21.72 12.20
C GLY A 459 -3.36 -20.37 11.50
N GLY A 460 -3.71 -19.27 12.18
CA GLY A 460 -3.55 -17.92 11.65
C GLY A 460 -2.07 -17.51 11.54
N ASN A 461 -1.74 -16.65 10.59
CA ASN A 461 -0.38 -16.13 10.46
C ASN A 461 -0.05 -15.13 11.58
N GLY A 462 1.21 -15.06 11.98
CA GLY A 462 1.71 -14.00 12.83
C GLY A 462 1.66 -12.64 12.11
N GLY A 463 1.35 -11.57 12.84
CA GLY A 463 1.31 -10.22 12.30
C GLY A 463 2.68 -9.58 12.08
N ASN A 464 2.72 -8.51 11.31
CA ASN A 464 3.95 -7.82 10.95
C ASN A 464 4.09 -6.49 11.71
N LEU A 465 5.33 -6.13 12.05
CA LEU A 465 5.67 -4.85 12.68
C LEU A 465 6.69 -4.10 11.83
N ARG A 466 6.38 -2.87 11.44
CA ARG A 466 7.33 -1.96 10.80
C ARG A 466 7.47 -0.72 11.64
N ILE A 467 8.71 -0.36 11.97
CA ILE A 467 9.00 0.87 12.72
C ILE A 467 9.85 1.76 11.82
N TYR A 468 9.32 2.94 11.57
CA TYR A 468 9.90 3.97 10.73
C TYR A 468 10.34 5.15 11.60
N MET A 469 11.62 5.50 11.54
CA MET A 469 12.16 6.64 12.29
C MET A 469 12.51 7.77 11.34
N LEU A 470 12.10 8.99 11.66
CA LEU A 470 12.53 10.16 10.90
C LEU A 470 14.00 10.51 11.21
N GLY A 471 14.89 10.37 10.23
CA GLY A 471 16.31 10.68 10.37
C GLY A 471 17.15 9.59 11.05
N SER A 472 18.36 9.92 11.50
CA SER A 472 19.31 8.98 12.12
C SER A 472 19.07 8.83 13.62
N ALA A 473 17.95 8.23 14.01
CA ALA A 473 17.71 7.85 15.40
C ALA A 473 18.11 6.39 15.63
N ASP A 474 19.07 6.16 16.52
CA ASP A 474 19.52 4.83 16.97
C ASP A 474 18.40 4.08 17.72
N ILE A 475 17.45 3.47 17.01
CA ILE A 475 16.76 2.31 17.57
C ILE A 475 17.65 1.10 17.34
N THR A 476 18.40 0.74 18.38
CA THR A 476 18.94 -0.61 18.44
C THR A 476 17.78 -1.58 18.71
N ARG A 477 17.77 -2.75 18.04
CA ARG A 477 16.82 -3.85 18.30
C ARG A 477 16.71 -4.24 19.79
N LYS A 478 17.64 -3.78 20.64
CA LYS A 478 17.70 -4.06 22.08
C LYS A 478 16.48 -3.58 22.86
N ASN A 479 15.76 -2.55 22.38
CA ASN A 479 14.62 -1.95 23.11
C ASN A 479 13.26 -2.27 22.46
N VAL A 480 13.19 -3.34 21.66
CA VAL A 480 11.95 -3.88 21.07
C VAL A 480 11.93 -5.39 21.28
N ALA A 481 11.00 -5.87 22.11
CA ALA A 481 10.73 -7.29 22.27
C ALA A 481 9.54 -7.66 21.37
N PHE A 482 9.81 -8.37 20.28
CA PHE A 482 8.82 -8.76 19.29
C PHE A 482 8.67 -10.28 19.24
N VAL A 483 7.43 -10.75 19.33
CA VAL A 483 7.05 -12.15 19.11
C VAL A 483 5.87 -12.17 18.14
N SER A 484 5.98 -12.96 17.08
CA SER A 484 4.92 -13.10 16.09
C SER A 484 4.98 -14.48 15.46
N ARG A 485 4.53 -15.48 16.21
CA ARG A 485 4.50 -16.87 15.76
C ARG A 485 3.18 -17.13 15.03
N GLY A 486 3.24 -17.90 13.96
CA GLY A 486 2.03 -18.44 13.36
C GLY A 486 1.35 -19.41 14.32
N GLY A 487 0.02 -19.31 14.40
CA GLY A 487 -0.83 -20.18 15.19
C GLY A 487 -0.69 -21.64 14.76
N LEU A 488 -0.84 -22.55 15.70
CA LEU A 488 -0.89 -23.98 15.43
C LEU A 488 -2.18 -24.33 14.68
N GLY A 489 -2.11 -25.27 13.74
CA GLY A 489 -3.32 -25.82 13.15
C GLY A 489 -4.11 -26.66 14.15
N GLY A 490 -5.43 -26.71 13.96
CA GLY A 490 -6.34 -27.50 14.77
C GLY A 490 -6.14 -29.00 14.55
N SER A 491 -6.41 -29.81 15.56
CA SER A 491 -6.45 -31.27 15.38
C SER A 491 -7.65 -31.67 14.54
N GLY A 492 -7.48 -32.66 13.66
CA GLY A 492 -8.63 -33.27 12.98
C GLY A 492 -9.57 -33.97 13.97
N GLY A 493 -10.86 -33.98 13.64
CA GLY A 493 -11.89 -34.67 14.41
C GLY A 493 -11.74 -36.18 14.32
N SER A 494 -12.15 -36.91 15.35
CA SER A 494 -12.18 -38.37 15.30
C SER A 494 -13.29 -38.86 14.36
N GLY A 495 -13.06 -39.98 13.69
CA GLY A 495 -14.15 -40.67 12.99
C GLY A 495 -15.21 -41.20 13.94
N GLY A 496 -16.43 -41.36 13.44
CA GLY A 496 -17.53 -41.99 14.17
C GLY A 496 -17.36 -43.50 14.27
N ASP A 497 -17.87 -44.09 15.34
CA ASP A 497 -17.86 -45.55 15.49
C ASP A 497 -18.74 -46.22 14.43
N GLY A 498 -18.31 -47.38 13.94
CA GLY A 498 -19.15 -48.19 13.06
C GLY A 498 -20.38 -48.71 13.78
N GLY A 499 -21.52 -48.75 13.08
CA GLY A 499 -22.76 -49.26 13.66
C GLY A 499 -22.66 -50.75 13.97
N PRO A 500 -23.34 -51.26 15.01
CA PRO A 500 -23.33 -52.68 15.30
C PRO A 500 -24.01 -53.46 14.16
N GLY A 501 -23.62 -54.72 13.95
CA GLY A 501 -24.34 -55.57 13.00
C GLY A 501 -25.77 -55.84 13.45
N GLY A 502 -26.68 -56.06 12.50
CA GLY A 502 -28.08 -56.37 12.82
C GLY A 502 -28.23 -57.69 13.54
N PRO A 503 -29.27 -57.86 14.38
CA PRO A 503 -29.52 -59.14 15.03
C PRO A 503 -29.77 -60.23 13.98
N GLY A 504 -29.36 -61.47 14.28
CA GLY A 504 -29.69 -62.58 13.40
C GLY A 504 -31.19 -62.86 13.36
N GLY A 505 -31.66 -63.43 12.25
CA GLY A 505 -33.05 -63.84 12.13
C GLY A 505 -33.38 -64.96 13.11
N PRO A 506 -34.59 -65.00 13.68
CA PRO A 506 -34.98 -66.11 14.54
C PRO A 506 -35.07 -67.39 13.72
N ARG A 507 -34.76 -68.54 14.34
CA ARG A 507 -35.00 -69.86 13.74
C ARG A 507 -36.47 -70.07 13.39
N GLY A 508 -36.73 -70.94 12.42
CA GLY A 508 -38.08 -71.31 12.03
C GLY A 508 -38.88 -71.92 13.19
N PHE A 509 -40.20 -71.70 13.17
CA PHE A 509 -41.09 -72.20 14.22
C PHE A 509 -41.08 -73.73 14.30
N GLN A 510 -40.94 -74.27 15.53
CA GLN A 510 -40.93 -75.72 15.79
C GLN A 510 -42.35 -76.27 15.93
N THR A 511 -42.59 -77.46 15.38
CA THR A 511 -43.89 -78.14 15.42
C THR A 511 -43.79 -79.42 16.26
N ASN A 512 -44.85 -80.23 16.31
CA ASN A 512 -44.92 -81.38 17.19
C ASN A 512 -43.91 -82.48 16.81
N TYR A 513 -43.71 -82.69 15.49
CA TYR A 513 -42.78 -83.70 14.98
C TYR A 513 -41.49 -83.10 14.42
N CYS A 514 -41.49 -81.85 13.94
CA CYS A 514 -40.29 -81.19 13.43
C CYS A 514 -39.59 -80.30 14.46
N ARG A 515 -38.37 -80.71 14.85
CA ARG A 515 -37.42 -79.90 15.63
C ARG A 515 -36.15 -79.66 14.82
N GLY A 516 -35.40 -78.62 15.18
CA GLY A 516 -34.18 -78.22 14.48
C GLY A 516 -34.10 -76.71 14.34
N GLY A 517 -33.21 -76.25 13.46
CA GLY A 517 -32.98 -74.83 13.20
C GLY A 517 -32.23 -74.13 14.34
N SER A 518 -31.47 -73.12 13.96
CA SER A 518 -30.69 -72.24 14.84
C SER A 518 -30.98 -70.78 14.52
N ASP A 519 -30.90 -69.92 15.53
CA ASP A 519 -31.01 -68.49 15.30
C ASP A 519 -29.81 -68.04 14.47
N GLY A 520 -30.05 -67.13 13.54
CA GLY A 520 -29.00 -66.59 12.69
C GLY A 520 -27.93 -65.89 13.54
N PRO A 521 -26.66 -65.87 13.09
CA PRO A 521 -25.65 -65.04 13.73
C PRO A 521 -25.95 -63.56 13.52
N ARG A 522 -25.50 -62.72 14.45
CA ARG A 522 -25.50 -61.25 14.28
C ARG A 522 -24.67 -60.89 13.04
N GLY A 523 -25.08 -59.82 12.36
CA GLY A 523 -24.29 -59.20 11.30
C GLY A 523 -22.95 -58.69 11.81
N GLU A 524 -22.05 -58.38 10.89
CA GLU A 524 -20.78 -57.72 11.22
C GLU A 524 -21.01 -56.24 11.57
N SER A 525 -20.15 -55.68 12.42
CA SER A 525 -20.16 -54.23 12.66
C SER A 525 -19.73 -53.48 11.40
N GLY A 526 -20.26 -52.26 11.25
CA GLY A 526 -19.78 -51.30 10.27
C GLY A 526 -18.34 -50.90 10.55
N ALA A 527 -17.66 -50.36 9.53
CA ALA A 527 -16.33 -49.79 9.71
C ALA A 527 -16.42 -48.46 10.47
N SER A 528 -15.46 -48.17 11.34
CA SER A 528 -15.30 -46.84 11.91
C SER A 528 -14.94 -45.83 10.83
N GLY A 529 -15.42 -44.60 10.99
CA GLY A 529 -15.05 -43.48 10.14
C GLY A 529 -13.57 -43.14 10.29
N LYS A 530 -13.02 -42.50 9.26
CA LYS A 530 -11.63 -42.01 9.31
C LYS A 530 -11.55 -40.73 10.14
N PRO A 531 -10.46 -40.51 10.90
CA PRO A 531 -10.17 -39.20 11.47
C PRO A 531 -10.00 -38.15 10.36
N GLY A 532 -10.42 -36.92 10.64
CA GLY A 532 -10.14 -35.78 9.78
C GLY A 532 -8.66 -35.41 9.79
N PRO A 533 -8.17 -34.71 8.77
CA PRO A 533 -6.81 -34.18 8.76
C PRO A 533 -6.64 -33.05 9.80
N ALA A 534 -5.43 -32.89 10.33
CA ALA A 534 -5.08 -31.71 11.11
C ALA A 534 -4.85 -30.50 10.18
N GLY A 535 -5.11 -29.30 10.70
CA GLY A 535 -4.79 -28.07 9.99
C GLY A 535 -3.29 -27.78 10.01
N ASP A 536 -2.84 -26.99 9.04
CA ASP A 536 -1.45 -26.55 8.99
C ASP A 536 -1.18 -25.40 9.97
N ARG A 537 0.07 -25.27 10.40
CA ARG A 537 0.53 -24.13 11.19
C ARG A 537 0.63 -22.88 10.30
N GLY A 538 0.20 -21.74 10.82
CA GLY A 538 0.40 -20.45 10.17
C GLY A 538 1.87 -20.06 10.07
N LEU A 539 2.18 -19.08 9.22
CA LEU A 539 3.51 -18.51 9.07
C LEU A 539 3.84 -17.56 10.22
N ASP A 540 5.11 -17.54 10.63
CA ASP A 540 5.60 -16.55 11.59
C ASP A 540 5.67 -15.16 10.91
N GLY A 541 5.32 -14.12 11.66
CA GLY A 541 5.38 -12.73 11.19
C GLY A 541 6.77 -12.12 11.32
N THR A 542 6.94 -10.94 10.73
CA THR A 542 8.24 -10.28 10.59
C THR A 542 8.26 -8.91 11.26
N MET A 543 9.47 -8.47 11.63
CA MET A 543 9.72 -7.12 12.11
C MET A 543 10.80 -6.45 11.27
N SER A 544 10.52 -5.23 10.77
CA SER A 544 11.52 -4.34 10.18
C SER A 544 11.65 -3.04 10.96
N LEU A 545 12.88 -2.51 10.97
CA LEU A 545 13.20 -1.18 11.48
C LEU A 545 13.93 -0.43 10.37
N GLU A 546 13.37 0.69 9.96
CA GLU A 546 13.82 1.45 8.80
C GLU A 546 13.94 2.93 9.16
N SER A 547 15.01 3.57 8.71
CA SER A 547 15.10 5.03 8.74
C SER A 547 14.39 5.57 7.52
N VAL A 548 13.46 6.49 7.73
CA VAL A 548 12.68 7.11 6.66
C VAL A 548 12.93 8.61 6.60
N GLN A 549 12.76 9.16 5.42
CA GLN A 549 12.76 10.59 5.18
C GLN A 549 11.33 11.14 5.28
N LEU A 550 11.20 12.45 5.49
CA LEU A 550 9.89 13.08 5.77
C LEU A 550 8.81 12.79 4.72
N HIS A 551 9.21 12.61 3.45
CA HIS A 551 8.32 12.36 2.33
C HIS A 551 7.82 10.91 2.25
N GLU A 552 8.43 9.98 2.98
CA GLU A 552 8.01 8.58 3.10
C GLU A 552 7.02 8.38 4.25
N ILE A 553 6.78 9.42 5.06
CA ILE A 553 5.75 9.41 6.10
C ILE A 553 4.40 9.67 5.43
N PRO A 554 3.39 8.82 5.65
CA PRO A 554 2.06 8.98 5.09
C PRO A 554 1.35 10.16 5.79
N LEU A 555 1.65 11.40 5.39
CA LEU A 555 1.06 12.63 5.94
C LEU A 555 -0.12 13.14 5.12
N SER A 556 -0.53 12.40 4.09
CA SER A 556 -1.73 12.67 3.30
C SER A 556 -2.95 12.07 3.99
N GLY A 557 -3.61 12.87 4.83
CA GLY A 557 -4.96 12.57 5.32
C GLY A 557 -5.99 12.90 4.24
N LEU A 558 -6.71 11.86 3.79
CA LEU A 558 -7.86 11.87 2.89
C LEU A 558 -8.64 13.20 2.83
N ALA A 559 -8.66 13.80 1.64
CA ALA A 559 -9.87 14.45 1.18
C ALA A 559 -10.95 13.36 1.07
N LEU A 560 -11.98 13.44 1.90
CA LEU A 560 -13.21 12.66 1.75
C LEU A 560 -14.38 13.62 1.53
N PRO A 561 -15.42 13.17 0.81
CA PRO A 561 -16.17 13.91 -0.20
C PRO A 561 -16.95 15.15 0.27
#